data_AF-A0A1F7ZPZ9-F1
#
_entry.id   AF-A0A1F7ZPZ9-F1
#
_cell.length_a   1.000
_cell.length_b   1.000
_cell.length_c   1.000
_cell.angle_alpha   90.00
_cell.angle_beta   90.00
_cell.angle_gamma   90.00
#
_symmetry.space_group_name_H-M   'P 1'
#
loop_
_entity.id
_entity.type
_entity.pdbx_description
1 polymer ?
#
loop_
_entity_poly.entity_id
_entity_poly.type
_entity_poly.pdbx_seq_one_letter_code
_entity_poly.pdbx_strand_id
1 'polypeptide(L)'
;MSPPISQTYPFPQPTPPLAVESEYWNERCEIRTDLLKKLRDLCREKLGRDRFPPTFWAFCQVADLTKLQDMIDDLRSACNTRSAQQILEPTIKDSDVCVDRWLQNVSVTKSSKSGTDHSGRSDTACNNCKKRDEYKCILTGIPDPEAAHIYPSRLLKASTREPRAVGRFWDILNVFWDENRVQRWKAEISGNPNDMQESKHGCFNMLCLDKYAHTLWGNGLFALRPMEITNDRTLKVQFYWQRGLSDALTEIDLLTEPESSRGLFGAKNHSLPRFTGKVMDNREPEYRAIASGDIFTLNTNNPRDMPLPSLALLEIQWNLQRVAGMSGAAELNSISDSDDRDADTTSAVELTRRIYEWLGLFTHSDEGFAVQQPPIEVRSMMQS
;
A
#
# COMPACT_ATOMS: atom_id res chain seq x y z
N MET A 1 34.73 36.94 -7.28
CA MET A 1 34.40 35.96 -6.23
C MET A 1 33.18 35.18 -6.71
N SER A 2 33.41 33.98 -7.24
CA SER A 2 32.37 33.14 -7.85
C SER A 2 31.69 32.28 -6.78
N PRO A 3 30.38 32.02 -6.89
CA PRO A 3 29.66 31.15 -5.95
C PRO A 3 29.95 29.66 -6.20
N PRO A 4 29.74 28.77 -5.21
CA PRO A 4 30.07 27.36 -5.34
C PRO A 4 29.05 26.65 -6.24
N ILE A 5 29.58 25.85 -7.15
CA ILE A 5 28.85 24.98 -8.08
C ILE A 5 28.20 23.85 -7.28
N SER A 6 26.87 23.84 -7.22
CA SER A 6 26.10 22.70 -6.71
C SER A 6 26.15 21.59 -7.75
N GLN A 7 26.95 20.55 -7.52
CA GLN A 7 26.96 19.35 -8.36
C GLN A 7 25.70 18.53 -8.07
N THR A 8 24.67 18.70 -8.90
CA THR A 8 23.58 17.72 -9.03
C THR A 8 24.03 16.65 -10.01
N TYR A 9 24.31 15.45 -9.50
CA TYR A 9 24.42 14.25 -10.34
C TYR A 9 23.00 13.72 -10.62
N PRO A 10 22.53 13.67 -11.87
CA PRO A 10 21.46 12.75 -12.21
C PRO A 10 22.08 11.37 -12.37
N PHE A 11 21.80 10.45 -11.46
CA PHE A 11 22.02 9.03 -11.75
C PHE A 11 20.92 8.60 -12.73
N PRO A 12 21.25 8.19 -13.96
CA PRO A 12 20.30 7.40 -14.75
C PRO A 12 20.29 6.01 -14.14
N GLN A 13 19.20 5.65 -13.46
CA GLN A 13 18.97 4.24 -13.13
C GLN A 13 18.70 3.51 -14.45
N PRO A 14 19.37 2.39 -14.74
CA PRO A 14 19.03 1.57 -15.89
C PRO A 14 17.56 1.15 -15.76
N THR A 15 16.83 1.16 -16.88
CA THR A 15 15.52 0.52 -16.98
C THR A 15 15.62 -0.88 -16.36
N PRO A 16 14.82 -1.20 -15.33
CA PRO A 16 14.88 -2.51 -14.71
C PRO A 16 14.67 -3.57 -15.79
N PRO A 17 15.40 -4.70 -15.77
CA PRO A 17 15.10 -5.80 -16.67
C PRO A 17 13.61 -6.18 -16.55
N LEU A 18 12.97 -6.58 -17.65
CA LEU A 18 11.53 -6.96 -17.70
C LEU A 18 11.08 -7.90 -16.56
N ALA A 19 11.99 -8.75 -16.07
CA ALA A 19 11.75 -9.65 -14.92
C ALA A 19 11.51 -8.93 -13.57
N VAL A 20 11.94 -7.67 -13.43
CA VAL A 20 11.70 -6.82 -12.25
C VAL A 20 10.37 -6.07 -12.39
N GLU A 21 9.91 -5.81 -13.62
CA GLU A 21 8.63 -5.15 -13.85
C GLU A 21 7.43 -6.05 -13.54
N SER A 22 7.55 -7.37 -13.80
CA SER A 22 6.50 -8.34 -13.44
C SER A 22 6.28 -8.38 -11.92
N GLU A 23 7.35 -8.25 -11.11
CA GLU A 23 7.23 -8.25 -9.65
C GLU A 23 6.37 -7.09 -9.12
N TYR A 24 6.24 -5.97 -9.84
CA TYR A 24 5.33 -4.88 -9.44
C TYR A 24 3.86 -5.29 -9.49
N TRP A 25 3.54 -6.30 -10.29
CA TRP A 25 2.21 -6.86 -10.42
C TRP A 25 1.96 -8.04 -9.48
N ASN A 26 2.84 -8.30 -8.51
CA ASN A 26 2.88 -9.55 -7.75
C ASN A 26 3.12 -10.79 -8.63
N GLU A 27 3.76 -10.65 -9.80
CA GLU A 27 4.14 -11.79 -10.63
C GLU A 27 5.59 -12.15 -10.33
N ARG A 28 5.78 -13.24 -9.58
CA ARG A 28 7.07 -13.68 -9.06
C ARG A 28 8.05 -14.02 -10.18
N CYS A 29 9.28 -13.51 -10.07
CA CYS A 29 10.35 -13.87 -11.01
C CYS A 29 10.97 -15.24 -10.70
N GLU A 30 11.69 -15.82 -11.66
CA GLU A 30 12.34 -17.14 -11.51
C GLU A 30 13.36 -17.18 -10.36
N ILE A 31 14.14 -16.11 -10.18
CA ILE A 31 15.15 -16.02 -9.12
C ILE A 31 14.48 -16.13 -7.74
N ARG A 32 13.39 -15.40 -7.52
CA ARG A 32 12.62 -15.47 -6.28
C ARG A 32 12.02 -16.86 -6.07
N THR A 33 11.44 -17.45 -7.11
CA THR A 33 10.90 -18.82 -7.05
C THR A 33 11.96 -19.82 -6.58
N ASP A 34 13.19 -19.73 -7.08
CA ASP A 34 14.26 -20.64 -6.69
C ASP A 34 14.77 -20.41 -5.26
N LEU A 35 14.83 -19.14 -4.82
CA LEU A 35 15.15 -18.82 -3.42
C LEU A 35 14.07 -19.36 -2.47
N LEU A 36 12.79 -19.15 -2.77
CA LEU A 36 11.69 -19.63 -1.93
C LEU A 36 11.63 -21.16 -1.88
N LYS A 37 11.94 -21.86 -2.98
CA LYS A 37 12.08 -23.33 -2.99
C LYS A 37 13.15 -23.77 -1.99
N LYS A 38 14.34 -23.16 -2.07
CA LYS A 38 15.46 -23.46 -1.15
C LYS A 38 15.09 -23.17 0.30
N LEU A 39 14.47 -22.02 0.57
CA LEU A 39 14.05 -21.63 1.92
C LEU A 39 13.02 -22.61 2.51
N ARG A 40 12.00 -22.98 1.72
CA ARG A 40 10.98 -23.95 2.11
C ARG A 40 11.60 -25.32 2.43
N ASP A 41 12.48 -25.81 1.55
CA ASP A 41 13.09 -27.13 1.73
C ASP A 41 13.99 -27.17 2.98
N LEU A 42 14.72 -26.09 3.25
CA LEU A 42 15.51 -25.94 4.49
C LEU A 42 14.62 -25.85 5.73
N CYS A 43 13.50 -25.13 5.67
CA CYS A 43 12.56 -25.09 6.79
C CYS A 43 11.96 -26.47 7.06
N ARG A 44 11.64 -27.24 6.01
CA ARG A 44 11.17 -28.61 6.15
C ARG A 44 12.22 -29.50 6.83
N GLU A 45 13.48 -29.40 6.41
CA GLU A 45 14.59 -30.17 6.98
C GLU A 45 14.87 -29.77 8.44
N LYS A 46 15.04 -28.47 8.71
CA LYS A 46 15.56 -27.96 9.98
C LYS A 46 14.49 -27.75 11.04
N LEU A 47 13.30 -27.30 10.63
CA LEU A 47 12.20 -26.91 11.52
C LEU A 47 11.06 -27.93 11.51
N GLY A 48 11.03 -28.87 10.55
CA GLY A 48 9.94 -29.83 10.41
C GLY A 48 8.63 -29.20 9.94
N ARG A 49 8.67 -28.02 9.31
CA ARG A 49 7.50 -27.30 8.80
C ARG A 49 7.68 -26.93 7.33
N ASP A 50 6.59 -26.96 6.58
CA ASP A 50 6.54 -26.54 5.19
C ASP A 50 5.39 -25.56 4.89
N ARG A 51 4.61 -25.20 5.91
CA ARG A 51 3.58 -24.16 5.85
C ARG A 51 3.85 -23.05 6.87
N PHE A 52 3.42 -21.84 6.51
CA PHE A 52 3.76 -20.61 7.21
C PHE A 52 2.54 -19.69 7.33
N PRO A 53 2.53 -18.77 8.31
CA PRO A 53 1.54 -17.70 8.36
C PRO A 53 1.50 -16.89 7.05
N PRO A 54 0.32 -16.42 6.61
CA PRO A 54 0.19 -15.63 5.39
C PRO A 54 1.04 -14.36 5.37
N THR A 55 1.26 -13.68 6.50
CA THR A 55 2.08 -12.46 6.51
C THR A 55 3.55 -12.77 6.26
N PHE A 56 4.11 -13.81 6.89
CA PHE A 56 5.48 -14.25 6.63
C PHE A 56 5.66 -14.65 5.15
N TRP A 57 4.71 -15.43 4.61
CA TRP A 57 4.69 -15.74 3.18
C TRP A 57 4.68 -14.48 2.32
N ALA A 58 3.82 -13.51 2.62
CA ALA A 58 3.69 -12.28 1.85
C ALA A 58 4.95 -11.41 1.93
N PHE A 59 5.60 -11.31 3.11
CA PHE A 59 6.91 -10.66 3.23
C PHE A 59 7.95 -11.32 2.33
N CYS A 60 8.02 -12.65 2.30
CA CYS A 60 8.92 -13.38 1.41
C CYS A 60 8.67 -13.10 -0.09
N GLN A 61 7.42 -12.79 -0.49
CA GLN A 61 7.12 -12.44 -1.89
C GLN A 61 7.63 -11.05 -2.29
N VAL A 62 7.87 -10.13 -1.35
CA VAL A 62 8.30 -8.74 -1.65
C VAL A 62 9.66 -8.36 -1.05
N ALA A 63 10.27 -9.26 -0.30
CA ALA A 63 11.60 -9.09 0.27
C ALA A 63 12.66 -8.86 -0.81
N ASP A 64 13.73 -8.14 -0.46
CA ASP A 64 14.91 -8.05 -1.31
C ASP A 64 15.51 -9.45 -1.49
N LEU A 65 15.90 -9.79 -2.73
CA LEU A 65 16.40 -11.13 -3.06
C LEU A 65 17.66 -11.49 -2.26
N THR A 66 18.50 -10.50 -1.97
CA THR A 66 19.69 -10.65 -1.10
C THR A 66 19.31 -11.04 0.31
N LYS A 67 18.25 -10.46 0.88
CA LYS A 67 17.76 -10.79 2.23
C LYS A 67 17.15 -12.19 2.32
N LEU A 68 16.47 -12.65 1.26
CA LEU A 68 16.06 -14.05 1.18
C LEU A 68 17.28 -15.00 1.15
N GLN A 69 18.35 -14.62 0.44
CA GLN A 69 19.59 -15.40 0.40
C GLN A 69 20.30 -15.40 1.76
N ASP A 70 20.39 -14.26 2.46
CA ASP A 70 20.93 -14.16 3.82
C ASP A 70 20.18 -15.10 4.77
N MET A 71 18.84 -15.08 4.74
CA MET A 71 18.00 -15.94 5.57
C MET A 71 18.23 -17.44 5.30
N ILE A 72 18.45 -17.80 4.03
CA ILE A 72 18.80 -19.17 3.63
C ILE A 72 20.18 -19.56 4.17
N ASP A 73 21.16 -18.67 4.08
CA ASP A 73 22.53 -18.96 4.52
C ASP A 73 22.61 -19.07 6.05
N ASP A 74 21.90 -18.21 6.79
CA ASP A 74 21.78 -18.30 8.24
C ASP A 74 21.16 -19.64 8.68
N LEU A 75 20.10 -20.10 8.00
CA LEU A 75 19.48 -21.39 8.27
C LEU A 75 20.38 -22.58 7.92
N ARG A 76 21.19 -22.49 6.85
CA ARG A 76 22.18 -23.53 6.51
C ARG A 76 23.26 -23.63 7.58
N SER A 77 23.70 -22.49 8.11
CA SER A 77 24.73 -22.41 9.15
C SER A 77 24.22 -22.86 10.54
N ALA A 78 22.91 -23.02 10.72
CA ALA A 78 22.35 -23.51 11.97
C ALA A 78 22.77 -24.97 12.25
N CYS A 79 23.49 -25.17 13.36
CA CYS A 79 24.04 -26.47 13.72
C CYS A 79 23.00 -27.51 14.17
N ASN A 80 21.79 -27.08 14.55
CA ASN A 80 20.69 -27.96 14.95
C ASN A 80 19.34 -27.23 14.84
N THR A 81 18.23 -27.98 15.00
CA THR A 81 16.86 -27.47 14.95
C THR A 81 16.60 -26.33 15.94
N ARG A 82 17.15 -26.38 17.15
CA ARG A 82 16.94 -25.32 18.16
C ARG A 82 17.57 -24.00 17.69
N SER A 83 18.77 -24.04 17.14
CA SER A 83 19.43 -22.85 16.58
C SER A 83 18.64 -22.31 15.38
N ALA A 84 18.16 -23.18 14.48
CA ALA A 84 17.34 -22.77 13.34
C ALA A 84 16.02 -22.11 13.80
N GLN A 85 15.37 -22.67 14.82
CA GLN A 85 14.17 -22.07 15.42
C GLN A 85 14.46 -20.69 16.00
N GLN A 86 15.58 -20.52 16.70
CA GLN A 86 15.95 -19.21 17.27
C GLN A 86 16.22 -18.14 16.20
N ILE A 87 16.69 -18.54 15.02
CA ILE A 87 16.92 -17.63 13.89
C ILE A 87 15.60 -17.21 13.25
N LEU A 88 14.71 -18.15 12.93
CA LEU A 88 13.58 -17.88 12.04
C LEU A 88 12.21 -17.75 12.72
N GLU A 89 11.94 -18.48 13.80
CA GLU A 89 10.62 -18.44 14.46
C GLU A 89 10.23 -17.04 14.98
N PRO A 90 11.14 -16.22 15.55
CA PRO A 90 10.80 -14.84 15.92
C PRO A 90 10.31 -14.04 14.72
N THR A 91 11.01 -14.12 13.59
CA THR A 91 10.63 -13.44 12.34
C THR A 91 9.27 -13.89 11.85
N ILE A 92 9.01 -15.20 11.82
CA ILE A 92 7.71 -15.75 11.39
C ILE A 92 6.56 -15.20 12.24
N LYS A 93 6.75 -15.12 13.56
CA LYS A 93 5.70 -14.66 14.49
C LYS A 93 5.50 -13.15 14.46
N ASP A 94 6.60 -12.40 14.38
CA ASP A 94 6.57 -10.95 14.43
C ASP A 94 6.12 -10.32 13.09
N SER A 95 6.08 -11.10 11.98
CA SER A 95 5.46 -10.69 10.71
C SER A 95 4.01 -10.24 10.87
N ASP A 96 3.17 -11.00 11.58
CA ASP A 96 1.76 -10.64 11.82
C ASP A 96 1.66 -9.32 12.60
N VAL A 97 2.43 -9.23 13.68
CA VAL A 97 2.46 -8.04 14.54
C VAL A 97 2.92 -6.79 13.79
N CYS A 98 3.86 -6.96 12.84
CA CYS A 98 4.34 -5.87 11.98
C CYS A 98 3.21 -5.33 11.10
N VAL A 99 2.46 -6.22 10.44
CA VAL A 99 1.34 -5.84 9.57
C VAL A 99 0.19 -5.24 10.38
N ASP A 100 -0.15 -5.81 11.54
CA ASP A 100 -1.20 -5.28 12.41
C ASP A 100 -0.87 -3.86 12.90
N ARG A 101 0.39 -3.60 13.26
CA ARG A 101 0.83 -2.26 13.65
C ARG A 101 0.77 -1.27 12.49
N TRP A 102 1.11 -1.73 11.29
CA TRP A 102 1.04 -0.93 10.08
C TRP A 102 -0.41 -0.55 9.73
N LEU A 103 -1.31 -1.52 9.72
CA LEU A 103 -2.75 -1.32 9.47
C LEU A 103 -3.48 -0.66 10.65
N GLN A 104 -2.80 -0.49 11.79
CA GLN A 104 -3.33 0.07 13.03
C GLN A 104 -4.38 -0.83 13.73
N ASN A 105 -4.30 -2.14 13.51
CA ASN A 105 -5.21 -3.19 13.97
C ASN A 105 -4.97 -3.67 15.41
N VAL A 106 -3.96 -3.13 16.10
CA VAL A 106 -3.60 -3.61 17.43
C VAL A 106 -4.77 -3.36 18.40
N SER A 107 -5.49 -4.44 18.71
CA SER A 107 -6.47 -4.49 19.78
C SER A 107 -5.76 -4.38 21.13
N VAL A 108 -5.62 -3.15 21.62
CA VAL A 108 -5.38 -2.92 23.05
C VAL A 108 -6.70 -2.42 23.63
N THR A 109 -7.33 -3.29 24.42
CA THR A 109 -8.35 -3.02 25.45
C THR A 109 -9.01 -1.64 25.39
N LYS A 110 -10.34 -1.62 25.23
CA LYS A 110 -11.24 -0.48 25.46
C LYS A 110 -10.84 0.25 26.76
N SER A 111 -9.94 1.22 26.62
CA SER A 111 -9.54 2.14 27.66
C SER A 111 -9.96 3.52 27.18
N SER A 112 -11.16 3.89 27.61
CA SER A 112 -11.76 5.22 27.58
C SER A 112 -11.88 5.88 26.20
N LYS A 113 -13.12 6.23 25.86
CA LYS A 113 -13.50 7.27 24.88
C LYS A 113 -12.39 8.32 24.79
N SER A 114 -11.57 8.29 23.74
CA SER A 114 -10.89 9.52 23.34
C SER A 114 -12.00 10.38 22.78
N GLY A 115 -12.48 11.31 23.60
CA GLY A 115 -13.30 12.40 23.10
C GLY A 115 -12.65 12.92 21.83
N THR A 116 -13.48 13.22 20.85
CA THR A 116 -13.14 14.13 19.77
C THR A 116 -12.65 15.42 20.42
N ASP A 117 -11.35 15.48 20.70
CA ASP A 117 -10.69 16.71 21.07
C ASP A 117 -10.60 17.50 19.76
N HIS A 118 -11.72 18.15 19.45
CA HIS A 118 -11.80 19.26 18.53
C HIS A 118 -10.97 20.41 19.08
N SER A 119 -9.65 20.20 19.24
CA SER A 119 -8.72 21.29 19.45
C SER A 119 -8.62 21.99 18.10
N GLY A 120 -9.32 23.12 17.98
CA GLY A 120 -9.39 24.00 16.81
C GLY A 120 -8.06 24.68 16.46
N ARG A 121 -6.95 23.94 16.45
CA ARG A 121 -5.75 24.29 15.71
C ARG A 121 -5.73 23.45 14.46
N SER A 122 -6.04 24.11 13.36
CA SER A 122 -5.83 23.59 12.03
C SER A 122 -4.37 23.13 11.90
N ASP A 123 -4.16 21.82 11.84
CA ASP A 123 -2.84 21.21 11.68
C ASP A 123 -2.19 21.75 10.40
N THR A 124 -1.13 22.55 10.55
CA THR A 124 -0.43 23.21 9.43
C THR A 124 -0.01 22.21 8.36
N ALA A 125 0.38 21.00 8.74
CA ALA A 125 0.76 19.95 7.80
C ALA A 125 -0.45 19.47 6.98
N CYS A 126 -1.60 19.25 7.63
CA CYS A 126 -2.85 18.89 6.97
C CYS A 126 -3.31 19.99 6.00
N ASN A 127 -3.25 21.25 6.42
CA ASN A 127 -3.57 22.39 5.55
C ASN A 127 -2.64 22.48 4.35
N ASN A 128 -1.35 22.31 4.56
CA ASN A 128 -0.35 22.37 3.50
C ASN A 128 -0.55 21.22 2.52
N CYS A 129 -0.89 20.02 3.00
CA CYS A 129 -1.26 18.89 2.15
C CYS A 129 -2.49 19.20 1.29
N LYS A 130 -3.56 19.72 1.91
CA LYS A 130 -4.79 20.10 1.19
C LYS A 130 -4.55 21.21 0.17
N LYS A 131 -3.75 22.22 0.51
CA LYS A 131 -3.36 23.30 -0.41
C LYS A 131 -2.50 22.78 -1.56
N ARG A 132 -1.54 21.88 -1.29
CA ARG A 132 -0.70 21.24 -2.30
C ARG A 132 -1.54 20.50 -3.33
N ASP A 133 -2.52 19.74 -2.86
CA ASP A 133 -3.36 18.88 -3.69
C ASP A 133 -4.67 19.59 -4.14
N GLU A 134 -4.67 20.92 -4.14
CA GLU A 134 -5.78 21.77 -4.62
C GLU A 134 -7.16 21.45 -3.99
N TYR A 135 -7.17 20.99 -2.74
CA TYR A 135 -8.37 20.56 -2.00
C TYR A 135 -9.19 19.50 -2.77
N LYS A 136 -8.50 18.59 -3.46
CA LYS A 136 -9.11 17.46 -4.17
C LYS A 136 -8.41 16.15 -3.83
N CYS A 137 -9.14 15.05 -3.95
CA CYS A 137 -8.55 13.73 -3.94
C CYS A 137 -7.57 13.57 -5.10
N ILE A 138 -6.34 13.13 -4.83
CA ILE A 138 -5.31 12.94 -5.85
C ILE A 138 -5.65 11.82 -6.85
N LEU A 139 -6.60 10.94 -6.51
CA LEU A 139 -7.01 9.80 -7.34
C LEU A 139 -8.29 10.08 -8.13
N THR A 140 -9.34 10.52 -7.43
CA THR A 140 -10.68 10.65 -8.00
C THR A 140 -10.97 12.07 -8.49
N GLY A 141 -10.22 13.07 -8.01
CA GLY A 141 -10.47 14.49 -8.27
C GLY A 141 -11.66 15.08 -7.48
N ILE A 142 -12.31 14.28 -6.63
CA ILE A 142 -13.45 14.70 -5.81
C ILE A 142 -13.01 15.79 -4.81
N PRO A 143 -13.77 16.88 -4.63
CA PRO A 143 -13.44 17.94 -3.69
C PRO A 143 -13.60 17.51 -2.22
N ASP A 144 -13.16 18.37 -1.30
CA ASP A 144 -13.25 18.18 0.15
C ASP A 144 -12.56 16.90 0.68
N PRO A 145 -11.26 16.68 0.34
CA PRO A 145 -10.54 15.49 0.75
C PRO A 145 -10.13 15.51 2.22
N GLU A 146 -9.73 14.33 2.69
CA GLU A 146 -9.02 14.09 3.93
C GLU A 146 -7.52 13.98 3.67
N ALA A 147 -6.70 14.53 4.57
CA ALA A 147 -5.25 14.35 4.51
C ALA A 147 -4.91 13.00 5.15
N ALA A 148 -4.61 12.01 4.30
CA ALA A 148 -4.27 10.66 4.71
C ALA A 148 -2.76 10.54 4.96
N HIS A 149 -2.38 9.95 6.09
CA HIS A 149 -0.98 9.67 6.40
C HIS A 149 -0.44 8.53 5.54
N ILE A 150 0.82 8.65 5.12
CA ILE A 150 1.53 7.60 4.36
C ILE A 150 2.13 6.58 5.31
N TYR A 151 2.97 7.06 6.23
CA TYR A 151 3.39 6.34 7.40
C TYR A 151 2.35 6.56 8.52
N PRO A 152 1.76 5.48 9.08
CA PRO A 152 0.66 5.55 10.03
C PRO A 152 0.88 6.51 11.20
N SER A 153 -0.09 7.40 11.43
CA SER A 153 0.00 8.40 12.52
C SER A 153 0.08 7.76 13.91
N ARG A 154 -0.57 6.61 14.12
CA ARG A 154 -0.48 5.86 15.38
C ARG A 154 0.93 5.30 15.59
N LEU A 155 1.54 4.76 14.53
CA LEU A 155 2.89 4.22 14.61
C LEU A 155 3.92 5.35 14.87
N LEU A 156 3.71 6.51 14.26
CA LEU A 156 4.50 7.72 14.52
C LEU A 156 4.39 8.15 15.99
N LYS A 157 3.18 8.18 16.56
CA LYS A 157 2.95 8.51 17.99
C LYS A 157 3.46 7.42 18.93
N ALA A 158 3.48 6.17 18.48
CA ALA A 158 3.98 5.03 19.25
C ALA A 158 5.51 5.08 19.42
N SER A 159 6.25 5.79 18.57
CA SER A 159 7.71 5.95 18.72
C SER A 159 8.12 6.46 20.10
N THR A 160 7.34 7.38 20.66
CA THR A 160 7.58 7.92 22.02
C THR A 160 6.95 7.04 23.11
N ARG A 161 5.77 6.44 22.86
CA ARG A 161 4.99 5.72 23.88
C ARG A 161 5.43 4.26 24.06
N GLU A 162 5.86 3.61 22.99
CA GLU A 162 6.21 2.20 22.90
C GLU A 162 7.52 2.00 22.09
N PRO A 163 8.64 2.64 22.48
CA PRO A 163 9.87 2.65 21.67
C PRO A 163 10.42 1.25 21.39
N ARG A 164 10.24 0.28 22.31
CA ARG A 164 10.64 -1.12 22.08
C ARG A 164 9.83 -1.81 21.00
N ALA A 165 8.52 -1.56 20.96
CA ALA A 165 7.65 -2.17 19.97
C ALA A 165 7.87 -1.55 18.58
N VAL A 166 8.11 -0.24 18.52
CA VAL A 166 8.52 0.43 17.28
C VAL A 166 9.93 -0.02 16.85
N GLY A 167 10.85 -0.23 17.79
CA GLY A 167 12.15 -0.84 17.52
C GLY A 167 12.00 -2.20 16.83
N ARG A 168 11.19 -3.09 17.40
CA ARG A 168 10.90 -4.40 16.80
C ARG A 168 10.25 -4.32 15.42
N PHE A 169 9.36 -3.35 15.19
CA PHE A 169 8.80 -3.11 13.85
C PHE A 169 9.94 -2.87 12.84
N TRP A 170 10.89 -1.99 13.15
CA TRP A 170 12.04 -1.72 12.28
C TRP A 170 13.00 -2.92 12.16
N ASP A 171 13.22 -3.66 13.25
CA ASP A 171 14.07 -4.86 13.23
C ASP A 171 13.52 -5.90 12.23
N ILE A 172 12.19 -6.09 12.20
CA ILE A 172 11.54 -6.99 11.24
C ILE A 172 11.69 -6.49 9.80
N LEU A 173 11.58 -5.18 9.55
CA LEU A 173 11.83 -4.67 8.20
C LEU A 173 13.28 -4.92 7.74
N ASN A 174 14.26 -4.84 8.63
CA ASN A 174 15.67 -5.13 8.29
C ASN A 174 15.94 -6.62 7.96
N VAL A 175 15.03 -7.53 8.34
CA VAL A 175 15.11 -8.93 7.94
C VAL A 175 14.72 -9.12 6.47
N PHE A 176 13.80 -8.31 5.94
CA PHE A 176 13.25 -8.49 4.59
C PHE A 176 13.77 -7.49 3.56
N TRP A 177 14.30 -6.35 3.99
CA TRP A 177 14.85 -5.32 3.11
C TRP A 177 16.26 -4.90 3.51
N ASP A 178 17.03 -4.40 2.55
CA ASP A 178 18.37 -3.87 2.77
C ASP A 178 18.42 -2.83 3.90
N GLU A 179 19.44 -2.88 4.73
CA GLU A 179 19.55 -2.00 5.89
C GLU A 179 19.60 -0.53 5.48
N ASN A 180 20.33 -0.17 4.42
CA ASN A 180 20.38 1.23 3.97
C ASN A 180 19.01 1.70 3.49
N ARG A 181 18.21 0.82 2.89
CA ARG A 181 16.84 1.11 2.49
C ARG A 181 15.95 1.38 3.69
N VAL A 182 16.00 0.52 4.71
CA VAL A 182 15.22 0.70 5.94
C VAL A 182 15.64 1.95 6.71
N GLN A 183 16.94 2.25 6.78
CA GLN A 183 17.43 3.48 7.42
C GLN A 183 16.97 4.74 6.69
N ARG A 184 16.90 4.73 5.34
CA ARG A 184 16.29 5.83 4.57
C ARG A 184 14.83 6.06 4.97
N TRP A 185 14.03 5.00 5.07
CA TRP A 185 12.63 5.11 5.50
C TRP A 185 12.51 5.67 6.92
N LYS A 186 13.35 5.18 7.83
CA LYS A 186 13.36 5.61 9.23
C LYS A 186 13.79 7.08 9.40
N ALA A 187 14.76 7.55 8.61
CA ALA A 187 15.29 8.91 8.69
C ALA A 187 14.26 9.99 8.32
N GLU A 188 13.28 9.66 7.46
CA GLU A 188 12.21 10.59 7.06
C GLU A 188 11.30 10.97 8.23
N ILE A 189 11.03 10.02 9.13
CA ILE A 189 10.14 10.22 10.27
C ILE A 189 10.87 10.46 11.58
N SER A 190 12.19 10.26 11.61
CA SER A 190 13.00 10.51 12.81
C SER A 190 13.58 11.91 12.76
N GLY A 191 13.40 12.68 13.84
CA GLY A 191 14.09 13.95 14.12
C GLY A 191 15.60 13.79 14.01
N ASN A 192 16.09 12.67 14.54
CA ASN A 192 17.47 12.22 14.54
C ASN A 192 17.52 10.71 14.18
N PRO A 193 18.36 10.26 13.24
CA PRO A 193 18.48 8.83 12.90
C PRO A 193 18.80 7.92 14.09
N ASN A 194 19.49 8.46 15.11
CA ASN A 194 19.89 7.74 16.31
C ASN A 194 18.90 7.90 17.48
N ASP A 195 17.85 8.71 17.34
CA ASP A 195 16.87 8.97 18.39
C ASP A 195 15.45 9.17 17.81
N MET A 196 14.57 8.18 18.05
CA MET A 196 13.17 8.20 17.60
C MET A 196 12.24 9.03 18.49
N GLN A 197 12.76 9.65 19.56
CA GLN A 197 11.94 10.38 20.52
C GLN A 197 11.32 11.66 19.93
N GLU A 198 11.94 12.23 18.89
CA GLU A 198 11.42 13.38 18.13
C GLU A 198 10.90 12.95 16.76
N SER A 199 9.72 12.32 16.71
CA SER A 199 9.13 11.94 15.43
C SER A 199 8.67 13.17 14.60
N LYS A 200 9.10 13.25 13.34
CA LYS A 200 8.72 14.34 12.42
C LYS A 200 7.31 14.13 11.88
N HIS A 201 6.43 15.07 12.18
CA HIS A 201 5.11 15.18 11.56
C HIS A 201 5.12 16.34 10.56
N GLY A 202 4.68 16.10 9.32
CA GLY A 202 4.74 17.12 8.27
C GLY A 202 4.00 16.72 6.99
N CYS A 203 3.84 17.71 6.10
CA CYS A 203 3.12 17.58 4.82
C CYS A 203 3.71 16.47 3.91
N PHE A 204 5.00 16.16 4.04
CA PHE A 204 5.68 15.10 3.28
C PHE A 204 5.18 13.69 3.62
N ASN A 205 4.51 13.51 4.77
CA ASN A 205 3.92 12.23 5.19
C ASN A 205 2.41 12.18 4.91
N MET A 206 1.89 13.03 4.00
CA MET A 206 0.45 13.10 3.72
C MET A 206 0.13 13.24 2.24
N LEU A 207 -1.05 12.73 1.86
CA LEU A 207 -1.69 12.92 0.57
C LEU A 207 -3.20 13.09 0.72
N CYS A 208 -3.84 13.81 -0.20
CA CYS A 208 -5.28 14.04 -0.14
C CYS A 208 -6.07 12.91 -0.80
N LEU A 209 -6.94 12.26 -0.03
CA LEU A 209 -7.87 11.24 -0.51
C LEU A 209 -9.31 11.65 -0.16
N ASP A 210 -10.27 11.34 -1.02
CA ASP A 210 -11.67 11.37 -0.60
C ASP A 210 -11.92 10.31 0.47
N LYS A 211 -13.01 10.44 1.24
CA LYS A 211 -13.30 9.58 2.41
C LYS A 211 -13.27 8.09 2.07
N TYR A 212 -13.79 7.72 0.90
CA TYR A 212 -13.85 6.33 0.49
C TYR A 212 -12.47 5.83 0.09
N ALA A 213 -11.74 6.57 -0.74
CA ALA A 213 -10.35 6.25 -1.06
C ALA A 213 -9.46 6.19 0.19
N HIS A 214 -9.67 7.05 1.18
CA HIS A 214 -8.93 7.03 2.44
C HIS A 214 -9.21 5.77 3.27
N THR A 215 -10.47 5.31 3.28
CA THR A 215 -10.83 4.03 3.92
C THR A 215 -10.12 2.85 3.23
N LEU A 216 -10.16 2.79 1.90
CA LEU A 216 -9.47 1.75 1.14
C LEU A 216 -7.94 1.81 1.32
N TRP A 217 -7.37 3.01 1.47
CA TRP A 217 -5.96 3.24 1.77
C TRP A 217 -5.58 2.68 3.15
N GLY A 218 -6.37 2.99 4.18
CA GLY A 218 -6.16 2.50 5.54
C GLY A 218 -6.29 0.99 5.65
N ASN A 219 -7.24 0.41 4.91
CA ASN A 219 -7.45 -1.04 4.87
C ASN A 219 -6.42 -1.77 4.00
N GLY A 220 -5.50 -1.09 3.32
CA GLY A 220 -4.49 -1.76 2.47
C GLY A 220 -5.06 -2.41 1.20
N LEU A 221 -6.21 -1.93 0.71
CA LEU A 221 -6.86 -2.46 -0.50
C LEU A 221 -6.22 -1.93 -1.80
N PHE A 222 -5.38 -0.90 -1.71
CA PHE A 222 -4.52 -0.48 -2.81
C PHE A 222 -3.19 0.07 -2.28
N ALA A 223 -2.21 0.15 -3.18
CA ALA A 223 -0.89 0.70 -2.91
C ALA A 223 -0.48 1.69 -4.01
N LEU A 224 0.37 2.65 -3.66
CA LEU A 224 0.92 3.62 -4.60
C LEU A 224 2.42 3.37 -4.76
N ARG A 225 2.81 2.80 -5.89
CA ARG A 225 4.22 2.62 -6.24
C ARG A 225 4.82 3.98 -6.60
N PRO A 226 5.86 4.46 -5.90
CA PRO A 226 6.61 5.62 -6.35
C PRO A 226 7.38 5.28 -7.63
N MET A 227 7.28 6.13 -8.66
CA MET A 227 8.00 5.93 -9.92
C MET A 227 9.26 6.80 -9.99
N GLU A 228 9.09 8.06 -10.35
CA GLU A 228 10.18 9.01 -10.53
C GLU A 228 9.74 10.38 -10.00
N ILE A 229 10.68 11.05 -9.35
CA ILE A 229 10.65 12.50 -9.16
C ILE A 229 11.31 13.08 -10.41
N THR A 230 10.52 13.72 -11.28
CA THR A 230 11.08 14.40 -12.46
C THR A 230 11.88 15.64 -12.01
N ASN A 231 11.48 16.26 -10.91
CA ASN A 231 12.14 17.35 -10.18
C ASN A 231 11.49 17.50 -8.79
N ASP A 232 12.00 18.39 -7.93
CA ASP A 232 11.46 18.67 -6.58
C ASP A 232 9.99 19.16 -6.54
N ARG A 233 9.33 19.31 -7.69
CA ARG A 233 7.95 19.81 -7.86
C ARG A 233 6.98 18.79 -8.45
N THR A 234 7.47 17.69 -9.03
CA THR A 234 6.61 16.70 -9.69
C THR A 234 6.99 15.27 -9.31
N LEU A 235 6.01 14.54 -8.79
CA LEU A 235 6.12 13.13 -8.41
C LEU A 235 5.07 12.32 -9.17
N LYS A 236 5.50 11.24 -9.83
CA LYS A 236 4.58 10.25 -10.40
C LYS A 236 4.46 9.05 -9.48
N VAL A 237 3.22 8.63 -9.26
CA VAL A 237 2.90 7.39 -8.56
C VAL A 237 2.02 6.52 -9.45
N GLN A 238 2.20 5.21 -9.33
CA GLN A 238 1.41 4.23 -10.06
C GLN A 238 0.54 3.46 -9.08
N PHE A 239 -0.75 3.37 -9.40
CA PHE A 239 -1.77 2.76 -8.55
C PHE A 239 -1.83 1.25 -8.77
N TYR A 240 -1.99 0.49 -7.69
CA TYR A 240 -2.20 -0.96 -7.75
C TYR A 240 -3.25 -1.39 -6.74
N TRP A 241 -4.34 -1.98 -7.24
CA TRP A 241 -5.27 -2.74 -6.41
C TRP A 241 -4.56 -3.92 -5.77
N GLN A 242 -4.82 -4.15 -4.48
CA GLN A 242 -4.33 -5.30 -3.75
C GLN A 242 -5.42 -6.35 -3.67
N ARG A 243 -5.03 -7.60 -3.92
CA ARG A 243 -5.93 -8.75 -3.82
C ARG A 243 -5.29 -9.76 -2.88
N GLY A 244 -6.03 -10.13 -1.85
CA GLY A 244 -5.61 -11.14 -0.90
C GLY A 244 -5.99 -12.54 -1.35
N LEU A 245 -5.55 -13.50 -0.55
CA LEU A 245 -5.98 -14.88 -0.67
C LEU A 245 -7.51 -14.93 -0.54
N SER A 246 -8.16 -15.62 -1.47
CA SER A 246 -9.62 -15.71 -1.52
C SER A 246 -10.23 -16.34 -0.24
N ASP A 247 -9.46 -17.09 0.54
CA ASP A 247 -9.85 -17.70 1.82
C ASP A 247 -8.88 -17.31 2.95
N ALA A 248 -9.41 -17.15 4.16
CA ALA A 248 -8.61 -16.94 5.38
C ALA A 248 -7.82 -18.22 5.72
N LEU A 249 -6.63 -18.36 5.11
CA LEU A 249 -5.73 -19.47 5.38
C LEU A 249 -4.98 -19.23 6.69
N THR A 250 -5.01 -20.20 7.61
CA THR A 250 -4.17 -20.16 8.82
C THR A 250 -2.70 -20.38 8.47
N GLU A 251 -2.42 -21.22 7.46
CA GLU A 251 -1.07 -21.47 6.96
C GLU A 251 -1.05 -21.69 5.44
N ILE A 252 0.04 -21.30 4.79
CA ILE A 252 0.24 -21.30 3.33
C ILE A 252 1.64 -21.85 2.96
N ASP A 253 1.78 -22.47 1.78
CA ASP A 253 3.09 -22.90 1.25
C ASP A 253 3.86 -21.67 0.75
N LEU A 254 5.17 -21.57 1.04
CA LEU A 254 6.04 -20.51 0.52
C LEU A 254 5.99 -20.37 -1.02
N LEU A 255 5.69 -21.47 -1.71
CA LEU A 255 5.57 -21.51 -3.17
C LEU A 255 4.18 -21.19 -3.70
N THR A 256 3.16 -20.94 -2.87
CA THR A 256 1.90 -20.43 -3.38
C THR A 256 2.14 -19.11 -4.10
N GLU A 257 1.70 -19.01 -5.36
CA GLU A 257 1.79 -17.79 -6.15
C GLU A 257 0.82 -16.74 -5.60
N PRO A 258 1.25 -15.50 -5.37
CA PRO A 258 0.33 -14.41 -5.05
C PRO A 258 -0.54 -14.07 -6.26
N GLU A 259 -1.74 -13.57 -6.01
CA GLU A 259 -2.63 -13.14 -7.10
C GLU A 259 -2.06 -11.88 -7.79
N SER A 260 -2.01 -11.93 -9.13
CA SER A 260 -1.51 -10.81 -9.92
C SER A 260 -2.43 -9.59 -9.79
N SER A 261 -1.84 -8.42 -9.68
CA SER A 261 -2.54 -7.14 -9.73
C SER A 261 -2.89 -6.70 -11.16
N ARG A 262 -2.41 -7.42 -12.19
CA ARG A 262 -2.59 -7.04 -13.60
C ARG A 262 -4.05 -7.17 -14.02
N GLY A 263 -4.56 -6.14 -14.70
CA GLY A 263 -5.94 -6.14 -15.18
C GLY A 263 -7.00 -5.98 -14.08
N LEU A 264 -6.61 -5.63 -12.84
CA LEU A 264 -7.56 -5.32 -11.79
C LEU A 264 -8.12 -3.89 -11.95
N PHE A 265 -9.44 -3.77 -11.85
CA PHE A 265 -10.19 -2.50 -11.85
C PHE A 265 -10.85 -2.20 -10.50
N GLY A 266 -10.58 -3.06 -9.51
CA GLY A 266 -11.14 -3.02 -8.18
C GLY A 266 -10.60 -4.15 -7.31
N ALA A 267 -10.90 -4.10 -6.03
CA ALA A 267 -10.59 -5.14 -5.05
C ALA A 267 -11.83 -5.39 -4.18
N LYS A 268 -12.25 -6.65 -4.02
CA LYS A 268 -13.39 -7.04 -3.16
C LYS A 268 -14.67 -6.22 -3.37
N ASN A 269 -15.10 -6.08 -4.61
CA ASN A 269 -16.27 -5.27 -4.99
C ASN A 269 -16.13 -3.76 -4.72
N HIS A 270 -14.95 -3.29 -4.30
CA HIS A 270 -14.62 -1.88 -4.26
C HIS A 270 -13.94 -1.47 -5.57
N SER A 271 -14.38 -0.33 -6.12
CA SER A 271 -13.74 0.35 -7.23
C SER A 271 -13.70 1.85 -6.95
N LEU A 272 -12.80 2.57 -7.59
CA LEU A 272 -12.72 4.02 -7.48
C LEU A 272 -12.95 4.65 -8.85
N PRO A 273 -13.78 5.69 -8.97
CA PRO A 273 -13.98 6.40 -10.22
C PRO A 273 -12.83 7.38 -10.49
N ARG A 274 -12.42 7.47 -11.74
CA ARG A 274 -11.48 8.47 -12.25
C ARG A 274 -12.13 9.26 -13.35
N PHE A 275 -12.12 10.57 -13.20
CA PHE A 275 -12.56 11.48 -14.25
C PHE A 275 -11.65 11.33 -15.48
N THR A 276 -12.24 11.14 -16.67
CA THR A 276 -11.47 10.92 -17.91
C THR A 276 -10.96 12.23 -18.53
N GLY A 277 -11.42 13.38 -18.04
CA GLY A 277 -11.19 14.67 -18.69
C GLY A 277 -12.19 15.00 -19.78
N LYS A 278 -13.12 14.08 -20.10
CA LYS A 278 -14.15 14.26 -21.11
C LYS A 278 -15.51 14.51 -20.47
N VAL A 279 -16.36 15.18 -21.23
CA VAL A 279 -17.75 15.44 -20.88
C VAL A 279 -18.61 14.69 -21.89
N MET A 280 -19.59 13.94 -21.39
CA MET A 280 -20.55 13.20 -22.21
C MET A 280 -21.54 14.17 -22.90
N ASP A 281 -22.28 13.68 -23.89
CA ASP A 281 -23.24 14.50 -24.67
C ASP A 281 -24.33 15.15 -23.80
N ASN A 282 -24.68 14.50 -22.68
CA ASN A 282 -25.62 15.02 -21.68
C ASN A 282 -25.00 16.09 -20.75
N ARG A 283 -23.77 16.54 -21.03
CA ARG A 283 -22.98 17.50 -20.24
C ARG A 283 -22.52 17.01 -18.87
N GLU A 284 -22.67 15.71 -18.59
CA GLU A 284 -22.12 15.11 -17.37
C GLU A 284 -20.65 14.71 -17.57
N PRO A 285 -19.82 14.73 -16.51
CA PRO A 285 -18.44 14.29 -16.62
C PRO A 285 -18.37 12.78 -16.87
N GLU A 286 -17.47 12.35 -17.77
CA GLU A 286 -17.22 10.92 -18.01
C GLU A 286 -16.23 10.37 -16.97
N TYR A 287 -16.57 9.23 -16.38
CA TYR A 287 -15.74 8.53 -15.41
C TYR A 287 -15.42 7.11 -15.89
N ARG A 288 -14.25 6.61 -15.51
CA ARG A 288 -13.87 5.20 -15.65
C ARG A 288 -13.39 4.64 -14.32
N ALA A 289 -13.36 3.33 -14.16
CA ALA A 289 -12.71 2.71 -13.01
C ALA A 289 -11.18 2.99 -13.03
N ILE A 290 -10.61 3.26 -11.86
CA ILE A 290 -9.15 3.25 -11.65
C ILE A 290 -8.69 1.79 -11.81
N ALA A 291 -7.70 1.58 -12.68
CA ALA A 291 -7.10 0.29 -12.91
C ALA A 291 -5.71 0.20 -12.28
N SER A 292 -5.29 -1.00 -11.88
CA SER A 292 -3.89 -1.24 -11.56
C SER A 292 -3.00 -0.88 -12.76
N GLY A 293 -1.94 -0.12 -12.50
CA GLY A 293 -1.09 0.46 -13.52
C GLY A 293 -1.39 1.91 -13.86
N ASP A 294 -2.53 2.46 -13.43
CA ASP A 294 -2.86 3.86 -13.65
C ASP A 294 -1.84 4.79 -12.99
N ILE A 295 -1.35 5.77 -13.75
CA ILE A 295 -0.37 6.76 -13.27
C ILE A 295 -1.08 8.04 -12.85
N PHE A 296 -0.66 8.57 -11.71
CA PHE A 296 -1.09 9.85 -11.14
C PHE A 296 0.13 10.75 -10.94
N THR A 297 -0.05 12.03 -11.26
CA THR A 297 1.00 13.05 -11.15
C THR A 297 0.61 14.00 -10.03
N LEU A 298 1.45 14.07 -9.00
CA LEU A 298 1.33 15.00 -7.90
C LEU A 298 2.29 16.15 -8.15
N ASN A 299 1.82 17.39 -7.91
CA ASN A 299 2.61 18.58 -8.13
C ASN A 299 2.66 19.44 -6.88
N THR A 300 3.73 20.23 -6.74
CA THR A 300 3.79 21.32 -5.76
C THR A 300 4.40 22.57 -6.38
N ASN A 301 3.79 23.71 -6.07
CA ASN A 301 4.33 25.02 -6.43
C ASN A 301 5.29 25.57 -5.37
N ASN A 302 5.30 24.98 -4.17
CA ASN A 302 6.15 25.39 -3.05
C ASN A 302 6.77 24.15 -2.36
N PRO A 303 7.88 23.62 -2.89
CA PRO A 303 8.56 22.45 -2.33
C PRO A 303 9.05 22.61 -0.89
N ARG A 304 9.22 23.85 -0.40
CA ARG A 304 9.72 24.12 0.96
C ARG A 304 8.63 23.94 2.02
N ASP A 305 7.47 24.57 1.82
CA ASP A 305 6.38 24.56 2.81
C ASP A 305 5.33 23.48 2.53
N MET A 306 5.20 23.09 1.27
CA MET A 306 4.24 22.10 0.78
C MET A 306 4.97 21.03 -0.04
N PRO A 307 5.96 20.32 0.55
CA PRO A 307 6.71 19.30 -0.18
C PRO A 307 5.79 18.21 -0.71
N LEU A 308 6.22 17.56 -1.79
CA LEU A 308 5.62 16.33 -2.27
C LEU A 308 5.70 15.24 -1.18
N PRO A 309 4.86 14.20 -1.27
CA PRO A 309 5.04 12.98 -0.50
C PRO A 309 6.48 12.46 -0.56
N SER A 310 7.03 12.07 0.59
CA SER A 310 8.36 11.48 0.66
C SER A 310 8.40 10.17 -0.11
N LEU A 311 9.36 10.04 -1.04
CA LEU A 311 9.58 8.81 -1.80
C LEU A 311 9.85 7.63 -0.87
N ALA A 312 10.68 7.82 0.14
CA ALA A 312 11.02 6.78 1.10
C ALA A 312 9.78 6.32 1.90
N LEU A 313 8.87 7.24 2.24
CA LEU A 313 7.61 6.86 2.89
C LEU A 313 6.64 6.15 1.95
N LEU A 314 6.58 6.56 0.68
CA LEU A 314 5.80 5.84 -0.33
C LEU A 314 6.40 4.46 -0.62
N GLU A 315 7.72 4.28 -0.57
CA GLU A 315 8.36 2.97 -0.74
C GLU A 315 7.99 2.00 0.38
N ILE A 316 8.04 2.40 1.65
CA ILE A 316 7.60 1.53 2.75
C ILE A 316 6.10 1.24 2.66
N GLN A 317 5.28 2.24 2.30
CA GLN A 317 3.85 2.07 2.09
C GLN A 317 3.54 1.08 0.97
N TRP A 318 4.23 1.21 -0.15
CA TRP A 318 4.13 0.32 -1.30
C TRP A 318 4.38 -1.14 -0.91
N ASN A 319 5.46 -1.40 -0.17
CA ASN A 319 5.79 -2.75 0.24
C ASN A 319 4.80 -3.30 1.28
N LEU A 320 4.49 -2.54 2.33
CA LEU A 320 3.65 -3.04 3.41
C LEU A 320 2.18 -3.18 3.03
N GLN A 321 1.64 -2.35 2.13
CA GLN A 321 0.30 -2.61 1.60
C GLN A 321 0.23 -3.83 0.69
N ARG A 322 1.29 -4.17 -0.04
CA ARG A 322 1.34 -5.44 -0.75
C ARG A 322 1.38 -6.63 0.20
N VAL A 323 2.17 -6.54 1.28
CA VAL A 323 2.18 -7.57 2.32
C VAL A 323 0.79 -7.73 2.95
N ALA A 324 0.16 -6.62 3.38
CA ALA A 324 -1.17 -6.60 3.98
C ALA A 324 -2.24 -7.14 3.02
N GLY A 325 -2.19 -6.72 1.76
CA GLY A 325 -3.06 -7.14 0.69
C GLY A 325 -2.97 -8.64 0.44
N MET A 326 -1.78 -9.13 0.05
CA MET A 326 -1.57 -10.55 -0.28
C MET A 326 -1.90 -11.47 0.89
N SER A 327 -1.49 -11.11 2.12
CA SER A 327 -1.70 -11.94 3.31
C SER A 327 -3.16 -12.05 3.77
N GLY A 328 -4.06 -11.22 3.23
CA GLY A 328 -5.45 -11.15 3.68
C GLY A 328 -5.65 -10.30 4.94
N ALA A 329 -4.60 -9.69 5.51
CA ALA A 329 -4.71 -8.82 6.68
C ALA A 329 -5.53 -7.54 6.39
N ALA A 330 -5.50 -7.08 5.14
CA ALA A 330 -6.33 -5.99 4.63
C ALA A 330 -7.85 -6.25 4.78
N GLU A 331 -8.24 -7.52 4.86
CA GLU A 331 -9.62 -7.99 4.74
C GLU A 331 -10.30 -8.18 6.10
N LEU A 332 -9.53 -8.60 7.11
CA LEU A 332 -10.01 -8.76 8.49
C LEU A 332 -10.58 -7.45 9.06
N ASN A 333 -10.08 -6.30 8.59
CA ASN A 333 -10.54 -4.99 9.03
C ASN A 333 -11.95 -4.64 8.58
N SER A 334 -12.32 -4.98 7.34
CA SER A 334 -13.64 -4.64 6.80
C SER A 334 -14.79 -5.42 7.44
N ILE A 335 -14.48 -6.54 8.09
CA ILE A 335 -15.46 -7.41 8.77
C ILE A 335 -15.68 -6.97 10.23
N SER A 336 -14.75 -6.20 10.83
CA SER A 336 -14.81 -5.82 12.25
C SER A 336 -15.80 -4.69 12.58
N ASP A 337 -16.42 -4.06 11.59
CA ASP A 337 -17.43 -2.99 11.75
C ASP A 337 -18.88 -3.47 11.75
N SER A 338 -19.13 -4.78 11.62
CA SER A 338 -20.48 -5.34 11.73
C SER A 338 -20.68 -5.98 13.10
N ASP A 339 -20.95 -5.17 14.12
CA ASP A 339 -21.97 -5.47 15.15
C ASP A 339 -22.23 -4.24 16.05
N ASP A 340 -23.51 -3.89 16.17
CA ASP A 340 -24.17 -2.92 17.06
C ASP A 340 -24.42 -1.44 16.62
N ARG A 341 -25.43 -1.32 15.74
CA ARG A 341 -26.65 -0.47 15.74
C ARG A 341 -26.63 1.08 15.92
N ASP A 342 -27.42 1.67 14.99
CA ASP A 342 -28.25 2.88 15.05
C ASP A 342 -27.60 4.27 14.96
N ALA A 343 -27.34 4.70 13.71
CA ALA A 343 -27.58 6.08 13.27
C ALA A 343 -27.89 6.11 11.77
N ASP A 344 -29.07 6.65 11.43
CA ASP A 344 -29.54 6.92 10.08
C ASP A 344 -28.55 7.82 9.31
N THR A 345 -27.63 7.18 8.61
CA THR A 345 -26.82 7.78 7.56
C THR A 345 -26.87 6.78 6.42
N THR A 346 -27.53 7.16 5.33
CA THR A 346 -27.50 6.39 4.08
C THR A 346 -26.04 6.13 3.74
N SER A 347 -25.60 4.88 3.93
CA SER A 347 -24.21 4.45 3.74
C SER A 347 -23.71 4.93 2.38
N ALA A 348 -22.50 5.49 2.31
CA ALA A 348 -21.88 5.87 1.04
C ALA A 348 -21.81 4.70 0.03
N VAL A 349 -21.88 3.46 0.54
CA VAL A 349 -22.02 2.23 -0.26
C VAL A 349 -23.39 2.18 -0.95
N GLU A 350 -24.47 2.55 -0.26
CA GLU A 350 -25.82 2.60 -0.81
C GLU A 350 -25.96 3.72 -1.85
N LEU A 351 -25.32 4.88 -1.62
CA LEU A 351 -25.28 5.97 -2.59
C LEU A 351 -24.49 5.57 -3.85
N THR A 352 -23.34 4.94 -3.67
CA THR A 352 -22.48 4.45 -4.76
C THR A 352 -23.17 3.34 -5.56
N ARG A 353 -23.81 2.38 -4.88
CA ARG A 353 -24.63 1.31 -5.49
C ARG A 353 -25.77 1.89 -6.32
N ARG A 354 -26.49 2.89 -5.80
CA ARG A 354 -27.56 3.58 -6.53
C ARG A 354 -27.06 4.34 -7.74
N ILE A 355 -25.88 4.96 -7.66
CA ILE A 355 -25.25 5.62 -8.82
C ILE A 355 -24.94 4.60 -9.92
N TYR A 356 -24.42 3.43 -9.57
CA TYR A 356 -24.10 2.39 -10.55
C TYR A 356 -25.33 1.68 -11.14
N GLU A 357 -26.39 1.48 -10.35
CA GLU A 357 -27.69 0.99 -10.85
C GLU A 357 -28.36 2.01 -11.77
N TRP A 358 -28.29 3.30 -11.42
CA TRP A 358 -28.80 4.40 -12.25
C TRP A 358 -28.05 4.55 -13.58
N LEU A 359 -26.74 4.29 -13.58
CA LEU A 359 -25.91 4.30 -14.80
C LEU A 359 -26.14 3.09 -15.72
N GLY A 360 -26.96 2.11 -15.34
CA GLY A 360 -27.29 0.95 -16.17
C GLY A 360 -26.11 0.01 -16.43
N LEU A 361 -25.04 0.10 -15.64
CA LEU A 361 -23.80 -0.67 -15.80
C LEU A 361 -23.89 -2.08 -15.19
N PHE A 362 -25.05 -2.44 -14.62
CA PHE A 362 -25.30 -3.76 -14.03
C PHE A 362 -26.69 -4.27 -14.42
N THR A 363 -26.74 -5.52 -14.89
CA THR A 363 -27.94 -6.35 -14.92
C THR A 363 -27.65 -7.63 -14.16
N HIS A 364 -28.50 -7.97 -13.19
CA HIS A 364 -28.40 -9.23 -12.45
C HIS A 364 -28.73 -10.42 -13.36
N SER A 365 -27.79 -11.35 -13.48
CA SER A 365 -28.09 -12.74 -13.85
C SER A 365 -27.30 -13.66 -12.92
N ASP A 366 -28.02 -14.46 -12.13
CA ASP A 366 -27.52 -15.28 -11.02
C ASP A 366 -26.66 -16.50 -11.41
N GLU A 367 -26.16 -16.61 -12.64
CA GLU A 367 -25.26 -17.71 -13.02
C GLU A 367 -24.14 -17.21 -13.96
N GLY A 368 -22.91 -17.17 -13.44
CA GLY A 368 -21.67 -17.05 -14.23
C GLY A 368 -21.34 -15.65 -14.77
N PHE A 369 -20.16 -15.13 -14.40
CA PHE A 369 -19.62 -13.88 -14.97
C PHE A 369 -19.21 -14.07 -16.44
N ALA A 370 -20.06 -13.65 -17.37
CA ALA A 370 -19.69 -13.49 -18.78
C ALA A 370 -19.99 -12.05 -19.23
N VAL A 371 -18.95 -11.34 -19.69
CA VAL A 371 -19.10 -10.04 -20.33
C VAL A 371 -19.57 -10.28 -21.77
N GLN A 372 -20.83 -10.00 -22.08
CA GLN A 372 -21.30 -9.91 -23.46
C GLN A 372 -21.24 -8.46 -23.92
N GLN A 373 -20.33 -8.16 -24.85
CA GLN A 373 -20.38 -6.92 -25.63
C GLN A 373 -21.43 -7.09 -26.75
N PRO A 374 -22.33 -6.12 -27.00
CA PRO A 374 -23.14 -6.13 -28.20
C PRO A 374 -22.29 -5.78 -29.44
N PRO A 375 -22.65 -6.30 -30.64
CA PRO A 375 -21.87 -6.08 -31.84
C PRO A 375 -21.93 -4.62 -32.30
N ILE A 376 -20.78 -4.07 -32.66
CA ILE A 376 -20.63 -2.75 -33.27
C ILE A 376 -21.19 -2.81 -34.71
N GLU A 377 -22.37 -2.27 -34.95
CA GLU A 377 -22.85 -1.99 -36.31
C GLU A 377 -22.16 -0.73 -36.85
N VAL A 378 -21.18 -0.92 -37.72
CA VAL A 378 -20.61 0.15 -38.54
C VAL A 378 -21.59 0.45 -39.69
N ARG A 379 -22.42 1.49 -39.55
CA ARG A 379 -23.17 2.02 -40.68
C ARG A 379 -22.27 2.92 -41.53
N SER A 380 -21.78 2.34 -42.62
CA SER A 380 -21.32 3.04 -43.82
C SER A 380 -22.42 4.00 -44.32
N MET A 381 -22.13 5.30 -44.41
CA MET A 381 -22.89 6.22 -45.25
C MET A 381 -22.12 6.43 -46.57
N MET A 382 -22.66 5.81 -47.62
CA MET A 382 -22.32 6.09 -49.01
C MET A 382 -22.75 7.51 -49.39
N GLN A 383 -21.89 8.15 -50.18
CA GLN A 383 -22.11 9.43 -50.85
C GLN A 383 -23.32 9.37 -51.79
N SER A 384 -24.09 10.46 -51.81
CA SER A 384 -24.92 10.91 -52.94
C SER A 384 -24.88 12.42 -53.00
#